data_AF-A0A524HKZ2-F1
#
_entry.id   AF-A0A524HKZ2-F1
#
_cell.length_a   1.000
_cell.length_b   1.000
_cell.length_c   1.000
_cell.angle_alpha   90.00
_cell.angle_beta   90.00
_cell.angle_gamma   90.00
#
_symmetry.space_group_name_H-M   'P 1'
#
loop_
_entity.id
_entity.type
_entity.pdbx_description
1 polymer ?
#
loop_
_entity_poly.entity_id
_entity_poly.type
_entity_poly.pdbx_seq_one_letter_code
_entity_poly.pdbx_strand_id
1 'polypeptide(L)'
;MYKKLSLLTSVVMVLVLAGGALAVETLVVPQGTTHTVTGKEVHNSFEVAGTLIVEKGGELTAGLGTDQPRSTIDGPEAKVIVNGGTIKLNARINVGYASNATIIMNGGLFRIGNESSSDDFGDIKLPDSSGGIQRIILNGGLLWAHRCQMKFAVT
;
A
#
# COMPACT_ATOMS: atom_id res chain seq x y z
N MET A 1 59.51 -23.85 -18.85
CA MET A 1 58.68 -22.86 -19.57
C MET A 1 57.39 -22.64 -18.78
N TYR A 2 57.27 -21.54 -18.05
CA TYR A 2 56.04 -21.20 -17.31
C TYR A 2 55.31 -20.08 -18.05
N LYS A 3 54.10 -20.37 -18.57
CA LYS A 3 53.21 -19.35 -19.16
C LYS A 3 52.51 -18.60 -18.01
N LYS A 4 52.78 -17.30 -17.88
CA LYS A 4 51.98 -16.40 -17.04
C LYS A 4 50.62 -16.20 -17.72
N LEU A 5 49.55 -16.55 -17.02
CA LEU A 5 48.17 -16.29 -17.42
C LEU A 5 47.70 -15.05 -16.63
N SER A 6 47.59 -13.89 -17.29
CA SER A 6 47.02 -12.70 -16.65
C SER A 6 45.50 -12.73 -16.78
N LEU A 7 44.81 -12.82 -15.63
CA LEU A 7 43.37 -12.72 -15.56
C LEU A 7 42.98 -11.23 -15.51
N LEU A 8 42.49 -10.68 -16.63
CA LEU A 8 41.84 -9.37 -16.65
C LEU A 8 40.39 -9.56 -16.16
N THR A 9 40.12 -9.28 -14.88
CA THR A 9 38.74 -9.15 -14.39
C THR A 9 38.21 -7.78 -14.80
N SER A 10 37.38 -7.75 -15.83
CA SER A 10 36.63 -6.56 -16.22
C SER A 10 35.49 -6.34 -15.21
N VAL A 11 35.62 -5.31 -14.37
CA VAL A 11 34.53 -4.88 -13.47
C VAL A 11 33.53 -4.10 -14.33
N VAL A 12 32.47 -4.78 -14.76
CA VAL A 12 31.33 -4.11 -15.38
C VAL A 12 30.57 -3.38 -14.28
N MET A 13 30.88 -2.10 -14.12
CA MET A 13 30.10 -1.19 -13.29
C MET A 13 28.75 -0.97 -13.97
N VAL A 14 27.73 -1.71 -13.53
CA VAL A 14 26.34 -1.49 -13.96
C VAL A 14 25.88 -0.17 -13.35
N LEU A 15 25.82 0.86 -14.18
CA LEU A 15 25.14 2.09 -13.86
C LEU A 15 23.64 1.78 -13.75
N VAL A 16 23.14 1.58 -12.54
CA VAL A 16 21.70 1.56 -12.27
C VAL A 16 21.22 2.99 -12.45
N LEU A 17 20.73 3.30 -13.65
CA LEU A 17 19.87 4.46 -13.86
C LEU A 17 18.74 4.33 -12.85
N ALA A 18 18.63 5.29 -11.93
CA ALA A 18 17.45 5.49 -11.11
C ALA A 18 16.29 5.83 -12.07
N GLY A 19 15.72 4.78 -12.66
CA GLY A 19 14.49 4.88 -13.42
C GLY A 19 13.45 5.40 -12.46
N GLY A 20 12.98 6.62 -12.71
CA GLY A 20 11.74 7.08 -12.10
C GLY A 20 10.71 5.99 -12.36
N ALA A 21 10.22 5.36 -11.30
CA ALA A 21 9.19 4.34 -11.40
C ALA A 21 8.02 4.97 -12.15
N LEU A 22 7.79 4.55 -13.39
CA LEU A 22 6.55 4.87 -14.08
C LEU A 22 5.44 4.29 -13.22
N ALA A 23 4.63 5.16 -12.64
CA ALA A 23 3.54 4.76 -11.76
C ALA A 23 2.65 3.77 -12.54
N VAL A 24 2.56 2.53 -12.07
CA VAL A 24 1.62 1.56 -12.61
C VAL A 24 0.22 1.99 -12.17
N GLU A 25 -0.71 2.01 -13.11
CA GLU A 25 -2.03 2.63 -12.97
C GLU A 25 -2.75 2.20 -11.67
N THR A 26 -2.91 0.90 -11.44
CA THR A 26 -3.49 0.37 -10.19
C THR A 26 -2.72 -0.87 -9.75
N LEU A 27 -2.32 -0.94 -8.47
CA LEU A 27 -1.86 -2.19 -7.87
C LEU A 27 -3.06 -3.06 -7.53
N VAL A 28 -3.21 -4.21 -8.21
CA VAL A 28 -4.29 -5.16 -7.93
C VAL A 28 -3.71 -6.38 -7.23
N VAL A 29 -4.27 -6.72 -6.06
CA VAL A 29 -3.95 -7.93 -5.29
C VAL A 29 -5.19 -8.82 -5.23
N PRO A 30 -5.34 -9.78 -6.17
CA PRO A 30 -6.50 -10.65 -6.24
C PRO A 30 -6.66 -11.56 -5.01
N GLN A 31 -7.88 -12.06 -4.79
CA GLN A 31 -8.14 -13.06 -3.76
C GLN A 31 -7.22 -14.28 -3.92
N GLY A 32 -6.76 -14.84 -2.80
CA GLY A 32 -5.86 -16.00 -2.78
C GLY A 32 -4.41 -15.69 -3.15
N THR A 33 -4.07 -14.44 -3.45
CA THR A 33 -2.70 -14.02 -3.77
C THR A 33 -2.08 -13.17 -2.66
N THR A 34 -0.75 -13.10 -2.65
CA THR A 34 0.01 -12.21 -1.77
C THR A 34 0.93 -11.32 -2.61
N HIS A 35 0.90 -10.02 -2.36
CA HIS A 35 1.89 -9.06 -2.89
C HIS A 35 2.73 -8.51 -1.74
N THR A 36 4.06 -8.54 -1.90
CA THR A 36 4.99 -8.09 -0.86
C THR A 36 5.87 -6.96 -1.37
N VAL A 37 5.75 -5.80 -0.74
CA VAL A 37 6.54 -4.60 -1.01
C VAL A 37 7.76 -4.61 -0.09
N THR A 38 8.95 -4.75 -0.67
CA THR A 38 10.26 -4.72 0.04
C THR A 38 11.15 -3.54 -0.39
N GLY A 39 10.76 -2.84 -1.45
CA GLY A 39 11.42 -1.64 -1.96
C GLY A 39 10.42 -0.50 -2.12
N LYS A 40 10.73 0.43 -3.04
CA LYS A 40 9.84 1.56 -3.34
C LYS A 40 8.91 1.22 -4.49
N GLU A 41 7.61 1.35 -4.27
CA GLU A 41 6.56 1.16 -5.26
C GLU A 41 5.63 2.37 -5.29
N VAL A 42 5.20 2.75 -6.50
CA VAL A 42 4.40 3.95 -6.75
C VAL A 42 3.27 3.60 -7.72
N HIS A 43 2.04 3.87 -7.32
CA HIS A 43 0.81 3.56 -8.06
C HIS A 43 -0.18 4.72 -8.03
N ASN A 44 -1.15 4.76 -8.94
CA ASN A 44 -2.23 5.76 -8.81
C ASN A 44 -3.22 5.33 -7.73
N SER A 45 -3.54 4.04 -7.62
CA SER A 45 -4.33 3.47 -6.51
C SER A 45 -3.96 2.00 -6.25
N PHE A 46 -4.62 1.38 -5.26
CA PHE A 46 -4.53 -0.06 -5.06
C PHE A 46 -5.89 -0.68 -4.74
N GLU A 47 -6.07 -1.93 -5.14
CA GLU A 47 -7.24 -2.76 -4.88
C GLU A 47 -6.77 -4.09 -4.28
N VAL A 48 -7.19 -4.37 -3.05
CA VAL A 48 -6.75 -5.55 -2.28
C VAL A 48 -7.93 -6.43 -1.93
N ALA A 49 -8.01 -7.60 -2.56
CA ALA A 49 -8.93 -8.70 -2.22
C ALA A 49 -8.20 -9.91 -1.62
N GLY A 50 -6.88 -10.03 -1.86
CA GLY A 50 -5.97 -10.99 -1.24
C GLY A 50 -5.19 -10.39 -0.08
N THR A 51 -3.87 -10.62 -0.02
CA THR A 51 -2.99 -10.07 1.03
C THR A 51 -1.93 -9.14 0.47
N LEU A 52 -1.90 -7.89 0.91
CA LEU A 52 -0.81 -6.94 0.66
C LEU A 52 0.07 -6.86 1.91
N ILE A 53 1.38 -7.05 1.76
CA ILE A 53 2.36 -6.93 2.85
C ILE A 53 3.37 -5.85 2.49
N VAL A 54 3.61 -4.90 3.39
CA VAL A 54 4.68 -3.91 3.25
C VAL A 54 5.68 -4.13 4.37
N GLU A 55 6.81 -4.71 4.01
CA GLU A 55 7.88 -5.09 4.93
C GLU A 55 8.73 -3.90 5.33
N LYS A 56 9.53 -4.07 6.39
CA LYS A 56 10.52 -3.08 6.80
C LYS A 56 11.47 -2.75 5.63
N GLY A 57 11.60 -1.46 5.33
CA GLY A 57 12.37 -0.96 4.18
C GLY A 57 11.55 -0.83 2.89
N GLY A 58 10.36 -1.44 2.85
CA GLY A 58 9.37 -1.24 1.81
C GLY A 58 8.58 0.07 1.99
N GLU A 59 8.30 0.73 0.88
CA GLU A 59 7.53 1.96 0.81
C GLU A 59 6.56 1.89 -0.37
N LEU A 60 5.26 1.89 -0.08
CA LEU A 60 4.19 1.94 -1.10
C LEU A 60 3.57 3.33 -1.08
N THR A 61 3.65 4.04 -2.20
CA THR A 61 2.92 5.30 -2.42
C THR A 61 1.78 5.08 -3.41
N ALA A 62 0.58 5.51 -3.04
CA ALA A 62 -0.63 5.41 -3.86
C ALA A 62 -1.50 6.67 -3.70
N GLY A 63 -2.61 6.74 -4.42
CA GLY A 63 -3.51 7.91 -4.43
C GLY A 63 -2.96 9.07 -5.26
N LEU A 64 -2.28 8.77 -6.37
CA LEU A 64 -1.67 9.76 -7.25
C LEU A 64 -2.59 10.03 -8.45
N GLY A 65 -2.84 11.30 -8.77
CA GLY A 65 -3.68 11.70 -9.89
C GLY A 65 -4.62 12.86 -9.56
N THR A 66 -5.06 13.58 -10.58
CA THR A 66 -5.99 14.72 -10.45
C THR A 66 -7.42 14.28 -10.17
N ASP A 67 -7.78 13.07 -10.64
CA ASP A 67 -9.10 12.47 -10.48
C ASP A 67 -9.08 11.43 -9.35
N GLN A 68 -8.67 11.85 -8.15
CA GLN A 68 -8.52 11.06 -6.91
C GLN A 68 -8.98 9.59 -6.99
N PRO A 69 -8.16 8.68 -7.55
CA PRO A 69 -8.55 7.29 -7.66
C PRO A 69 -8.55 6.68 -6.26
N ARG A 70 -9.69 6.11 -5.87
CA ARG A 70 -9.88 5.56 -4.52
C ARG A 70 -9.23 4.20 -4.44
N SER A 71 -8.46 3.97 -3.38
CA SER A 71 -8.00 2.63 -3.05
C SER A 71 -9.08 1.85 -2.31
N THR A 72 -9.07 0.52 -2.46
CA THR A 72 -10.05 -0.37 -1.83
C THR A 72 -9.38 -1.57 -1.18
N ILE A 73 -9.86 -1.94 0.01
CA ILE A 73 -9.56 -3.22 0.66
C ILE A 73 -10.90 -3.90 0.86
N ASP A 74 -11.21 -4.90 0.04
CA ASP A 74 -12.51 -5.57 0.09
C ASP A 74 -12.41 -6.98 -0.50
N GLY A 75 -12.86 -7.96 0.27
CA GLY A 75 -12.84 -9.37 -0.13
C GLY A 75 -12.90 -10.30 1.09
N PRO A 76 -13.29 -11.58 0.91
CA PRO A 76 -13.48 -12.49 2.04
C PRO A 76 -12.20 -12.67 2.88
N GLU A 77 -11.03 -12.53 2.24
CA GLU A 77 -9.70 -12.67 2.83
C GLU A 77 -8.87 -11.38 2.74
N ALA A 78 -9.48 -10.26 2.35
CA ALA A 78 -8.78 -9.02 2.07
C ALA A 78 -8.01 -8.52 3.29
N LYS A 79 -6.70 -8.39 3.13
CA LYS A 79 -5.79 -8.03 4.21
C LYS A 79 -4.67 -7.14 3.74
N VAL A 80 -4.42 -6.08 4.51
CA VAL A 80 -3.21 -5.26 4.41
C VAL A 80 -2.40 -5.43 5.68
N ILE A 81 -1.12 -5.78 5.56
CA ILE A 81 -0.19 -5.97 6.66
C ILE A 81 0.97 -4.98 6.47
N VAL A 82 1.17 -4.08 7.43
CA VAL A 82 2.37 -3.24 7.50
C VAL A 82 3.28 -3.83 8.55
N ASN A 83 4.42 -4.37 8.15
CA ASN A 83 5.39 -5.04 9.02
C ASN A 83 6.65 -4.19 9.15
N GLY A 84 6.53 -3.02 9.78
CA GLY A 84 7.61 -2.04 9.88
C GLY A 84 7.88 -1.22 8.61
N GLY A 85 7.13 -1.47 7.53
CA GLY A 85 7.17 -0.70 6.29
C GLY A 85 6.37 0.60 6.33
N THR A 86 6.22 1.24 5.17
CA THR A 86 5.44 2.50 5.05
C THR A 86 4.46 2.45 3.88
N ILE A 87 3.20 2.77 4.15
CA ILE A 87 2.19 3.07 3.13
C ILE A 87 1.85 4.56 3.20
N LYS A 88 1.92 5.24 2.05
CA LYS A 88 1.55 6.63 1.81
C LYS A 88 0.42 6.67 0.79
N LEU A 89 -0.81 6.65 1.26
CA LEU A 89 -1.99 6.77 0.41
C LEU A 89 -2.47 8.22 0.38
N ASN A 90 -2.26 8.93 -0.72
CA ASN A 90 -2.64 10.33 -0.91
C ASN A 90 -4.10 10.52 -1.35
N ALA A 91 -5.00 9.64 -0.91
CA ALA A 91 -6.42 9.68 -1.25
C ALA A 91 -7.25 8.99 -0.16
N ARG A 92 -8.58 9.06 -0.29
CA ARG A 92 -9.50 8.24 0.51
C ARG A 92 -9.32 6.74 0.21
N ILE A 93 -9.54 5.91 1.22
CA ILE A 93 -9.64 4.44 1.11
C ILE A 93 -11.04 3.93 1.46
N ASN A 94 -11.53 2.94 0.72
CA ASN A 94 -12.73 2.18 1.07
C ASN A 94 -12.35 0.84 1.72
N VAL A 95 -12.98 0.49 2.84
CA VAL A 95 -12.63 -0.69 3.63
C VAL A 95 -13.87 -1.54 3.90
N GLY A 96 -13.90 -2.75 3.33
CA GLY A 96 -14.90 -3.79 3.59
C GLY A 96 -16.31 -3.45 3.11
N TYR A 97 -16.43 -2.85 1.91
CA TYR A 97 -17.67 -2.32 1.35
C TYR A 97 -18.73 -3.39 1.12
N ALA A 98 -18.37 -4.48 0.42
CA ALA A 98 -19.24 -5.63 0.20
C ALA A 98 -18.85 -6.86 1.01
N SER A 99 -17.62 -6.89 1.54
CA SER A 99 -17.04 -8.04 2.21
C SER A 99 -16.14 -7.65 3.39
N ASN A 100 -15.37 -8.60 3.89
CA ASN A 100 -14.47 -8.37 5.01
C ASN A 100 -13.27 -7.51 4.59
N ALA A 101 -12.65 -6.87 5.56
CA ALA A 101 -11.37 -6.20 5.36
C ALA A 101 -10.59 -6.17 6.67
N THR A 102 -9.30 -6.49 6.61
CA THR A 102 -8.42 -6.46 7.78
C THR A 102 -7.17 -5.64 7.49
N ILE A 103 -6.87 -4.68 8.35
CA ILE A 103 -5.62 -3.91 8.34
C ILE A 103 -4.85 -4.30 9.60
N ILE A 104 -3.61 -4.74 9.45
CA ILE A 104 -2.72 -5.15 10.55
C ILE A 104 -1.45 -4.30 10.49
N MET A 105 -1.11 -3.68 11.61
CA MET A 105 0.02 -2.77 11.73
C MET A 105 1.04 -3.31 12.75
N ASN A 106 1.95 -4.17 12.31
CA ASN A 106 3.04 -4.74 13.10
C ASN A 106 4.27 -3.81 13.07
N GLY A 107 4.11 -2.58 13.55
CA GLY A 107 5.09 -1.50 13.36
C GLY A 107 4.90 -0.75 12.03
N GLY A 108 5.70 0.29 11.83
CA GLY A 108 5.67 1.09 10.59
C GLY A 108 4.55 2.13 10.54
N LEU A 109 4.27 2.63 9.34
CA LEU A 109 3.31 3.72 9.09
C LEU A 109 2.32 3.34 7.99
N PHE A 110 1.04 3.57 8.22
CA PHE A 110 0.03 3.65 7.17
C PHE A 110 -0.63 5.02 7.27
N ARG A 111 -0.26 5.91 6.35
CA ARG A 111 -0.79 7.26 6.24
C ARG A 111 -1.80 7.33 5.10
N ILE A 112 -2.93 7.96 5.39
CA ILE A 112 -4.02 8.21 4.45
C ILE A 112 -4.22 9.72 4.38
N GLY A 113 -4.36 10.24 3.17
CA GLY A 113 -4.43 11.67 2.86
C GLY A 113 -3.14 12.23 2.34
N ASN A 114 -3.12 13.50 1.96
CA ASN A 114 -1.94 14.23 1.57
C ASN A 114 -1.51 15.15 2.74
N GLU A 115 -0.30 14.93 3.27
CA GLU A 115 0.23 15.69 4.42
C GLU A 115 0.42 17.18 4.11
N SER A 116 0.50 17.54 2.83
CA SER A 116 0.68 18.90 2.35
C SER A 116 -0.62 19.56 1.89
N SER A 117 -1.77 18.89 2.01
CA SER A 117 -3.08 19.41 1.56
C SER A 117 -4.00 19.69 2.75
N SER A 118 -4.58 20.88 2.79
CA SER A 118 -5.66 21.22 3.74
C SER A 118 -7.03 20.68 3.33
N ASP A 119 -7.14 20.23 2.09
CA ASP A 119 -8.43 19.88 1.48
C ASP A 119 -8.58 18.36 1.30
N ASP A 120 -7.46 17.64 1.36
CA ASP A 120 -7.41 16.18 1.27
C ASP A 120 -6.51 15.59 2.35
N PHE A 121 -7.02 15.60 3.57
CA PHE A 121 -6.35 14.95 4.68
C PHE A 121 -6.58 13.43 4.75
N GLY A 122 -7.30 12.86 3.77
CA GLY A 122 -7.54 11.43 3.66
C GLY A 122 -8.53 10.86 4.67
N ASP A 123 -9.46 10.06 4.15
CA ASP A 123 -10.48 9.41 4.96
C ASP A 123 -10.41 7.89 4.83
N ILE A 124 -10.69 7.19 5.92
CA ILE A 124 -11.12 5.79 5.89
C ILE A 124 -12.64 5.79 5.75
N LYS A 125 -13.14 5.23 4.65
CA LYS A 125 -14.58 5.05 4.43
C LYS A 125 -14.97 3.61 4.75
N LEU A 126 -15.79 3.47 5.79
CA LEU A 126 -16.49 2.24 6.11
C LEU A 126 -17.81 2.16 5.31
N PRO A 127 -18.44 0.98 5.20
CA PRO A 127 -19.66 0.79 4.41
C PRO A 127 -20.79 1.72 4.89
N ASP A 128 -21.68 2.09 3.95
CA ASP A 128 -22.91 2.84 4.26
C ASP A 128 -24.08 1.93 4.67
N SER A 129 -23.89 0.61 4.57
CA SER A 129 -24.86 -0.45 4.88
C SER A 129 -24.24 -1.52 5.79
N SER A 130 -24.79 -2.75 5.81
CA SER A 130 -24.29 -3.84 6.65
C SER A 130 -22.82 -4.19 6.39
N GLY A 131 -22.33 -4.02 5.15
CA GLY A 131 -20.95 -4.33 4.78
C GLY A 131 -20.50 -5.75 5.14
N GLY A 132 -19.19 -5.98 5.18
CA GLY A 132 -18.61 -7.13 5.90
C GLY A 132 -18.05 -6.76 7.27
N ILE A 133 -17.12 -7.55 7.79
CA ILE A 133 -16.44 -7.24 9.05
C ILE A 133 -15.14 -6.48 8.76
N GLN A 134 -15.01 -5.26 9.30
CA GLN A 134 -13.79 -4.47 9.22
C GLN A 134 -12.99 -4.59 10.52
N ARG A 135 -11.70 -4.91 10.39
CA ARG A 135 -10.76 -5.03 11.52
C ARG A 135 -9.55 -4.14 11.27
N ILE A 136 -9.18 -3.34 12.26
CA ILE A 136 -7.92 -2.60 12.29
C ILE A 136 -7.19 -3.01 13.56
N ILE A 137 -6.00 -3.60 13.41
CA ILE A 137 -5.20 -4.17 14.49
C ILE A 137 -3.88 -3.41 14.56
N LEU A 138 -3.61 -2.73 15.68
CA LEU A 138 -2.42 -1.90 15.88
C LEU A 138 -1.44 -2.59 16.84
N ASN A 139 -0.49 -3.34 16.27
CA ASN A 139 0.58 -4.04 16.99
C ASN A 139 1.89 -3.23 16.96
N GLY A 140 1.86 -2.00 17.46
CA GLY A 140 3.02 -1.11 17.52
C GLY A 140 3.29 -0.27 16.27
N GLY A 141 2.42 -0.33 15.25
CA GLY A 141 2.45 0.59 14.10
C GLY A 141 1.55 1.82 14.28
N LEU A 142 1.73 2.79 13.38
CA LEU A 142 0.95 4.03 13.35
C LEU A 142 -0.01 4.04 12.17
N LEU A 143 -1.31 4.17 12.46
CA LEU A 143 -2.32 4.53 11.47
C LEU A 143 -2.58 6.03 11.56
N TRP A 144 -2.32 6.76 10.49
CA TRP A 144 -2.66 8.18 10.38
C TRP A 144 -3.74 8.35 9.32
N ALA A 145 -4.92 8.78 9.77
CA ALA A 145 -6.03 9.22 8.92
C ALA A 145 -6.66 10.45 9.57
N HIS A 146 -7.25 11.33 8.76
CA HIS A 146 -7.91 12.52 9.30
C HIS A 146 -9.33 12.23 9.80
N ARG A 147 -10.08 11.44 9.04
CA ARG A 147 -11.42 11.01 9.45
C ARG A 147 -11.61 9.51 9.21
N CYS A 148 -12.31 8.88 10.14
CA CYS A 148 -12.95 7.61 9.92
C CYS A 148 -14.44 7.89 9.68
N GLN A 149 -14.91 7.73 8.44
CA GLN A 149 -16.30 7.99 8.08
C GLN A 149 -17.10 6.68 8.09
N MET A 150 -17.93 6.56 9.11
CA MET A 150 -19.05 5.62 9.16
C MET A 150 -20.33 6.38 8.77
N LYS A 151 -21.13 5.88 7.84
CA LYS A 151 -22.51 6.40 7.69
C LYS A 151 -23.44 5.36 8.28
N PHE A 152 -24.26 5.79 9.22
CA PHE A 152 -25.33 4.95 9.74
C PHE A 152 -26.39 4.82 8.66
N ALA A 153 -26.82 3.60 8.39
CA ALA A 153 -28.06 3.36 7.68
C ALA A 153 -29.18 3.94 8.54
N VAL A 154 -29.86 4.99 8.05
CA VAL A 154 -31.11 5.46 8.64
C VAL A 154 -32.17 4.47 8.18
N THR A 155 -32.45 3.47 9.01
CA THR A 155 -33.62 2.59 8.87
C THR A 155 -34.84 3.24 9.47
#